data_AF-A0A3C1KPB8-F1
#
_entry.id   AF-A0A3C1KPB8-F1
#
_cell.length_a   1.000
_cell.length_b   1.000
_cell.length_c   1.000
_cell.angle_alpha   90.00
_cell.angle_beta   90.00
_cell.angle_gamma   90.00
#
_symmetry.space_group_name_H-M   'P 1'
#
loop_
_entity.id
_entity.type
_entity.pdbx_description
1 polymer ?
#
loop_
_entity_poly.entity_id
_entity_poly.type
_entity_poly.pdbx_seq_one_letter_code
_entity_poly.pdbx_strand_id
1 'polypeptide(L)'
;MTVNNGGGIGSFLSRFPWVLLVVLYPAVLYQLEVDMAAQIHFGFVYIGLGVFVLFIEFFKSGDINAASFFFDLLWSVAAVMLGTALLTWFVFEGSNSNGPGWQQLNYFHWFGCAIVLGDAIISPFNAFRTALRNLGLGG
;
A
#
# COMPACT_ATOMS: atom_id res chain seq x y z
N MET A 1 -38.82 -1.31 12.43
CA MET A 1 -37.73 -2.19 11.98
C MET A 1 -36.43 -1.50 12.32
N THR A 2 -35.75 -1.97 13.37
CA THR A 2 -34.48 -1.45 13.86
C THR A 2 -33.40 -1.80 12.84
N VAL A 3 -32.84 -0.78 12.19
CA VAL A 3 -31.66 -0.95 11.32
C VAL A 3 -30.51 -1.33 12.25
N ASN A 4 -30.09 -2.59 12.17
CA ASN A 4 -29.00 -3.10 12.98
C ASN A 4 -27.73 -2.31 12.60
N ASN A 5 -27.10 -1.66 13.58
CA ASN A 5 -25.81 -0.97 13.43
C ASN A 5 -24.73 -1.98 13.03
N GLY A 6 -24.62 -2.32 11.75
CA GLY A 6 -23.59 -3.21 11.20
C GLY A 6 -22.22 -2.54 11.04
N GLY A 7 -21.88 -1.57 11.90
CA GLY A 7 -20.77 -0.64 11.73
C GLY A 7 -19.37 -1.16 12.06
N GLY A 8 -19.18 -2.44 12.38
CA GLY A 8 -17.90 -2.93 12.92
C GLY A 8 -16.81 -3.18 11.87
N ILE A 9 -17.07 -4.09 10.93
CA ILE A 9 -16.05 -4.60 10.00
C ILE A 9 -16.04 -3.83 8.67
N GLY A 10 -17.21 -3.55 8.10
CA GLY A 10 -17.29 -2.83 6.82
C GLY A 10 -16.69 -1.41 6.89
N SER A 11 -16.92 -0.70 8.00
CA SER A 11 -16.34 0.63 8.25
C SER A 11 -14.83 0.57 8.54
N PHE A 12 -14.31 -0.55 9.03
CA PHE A 12 -12.89 -0.70 9.30
C PHE A 12 -12.14 -1.03 8.02
N LEU A 13 -12.67 -1.96 7.21
CA LEU A 13 -12.12 -2.33 5.90
C LEU A 13 -12.08 -1.14 4.93
N SER A 14 -13.02 -0.20 5.03
CA SER A 14 -13.02 1.03 4.22
C SER A 14 -12.05 2.11 4.72
N ARG A 15 -11.51 1.99 5.93
CA ARG A 15 -10.56 2.96 6.51
C ARG A 15 -9.15 2.43 6.63
N PHE A 16 -8.98 1.12 6.48
CA PHE A 16 -7.70 0.47 6.57
C PHE A 16 -6.82 0.91 5.38
N PRO A 17 -5.56 1.31 5.61
CA PRO A 17 -4.63 1.68 4.54
C PRO A 17 -4.01 0.41 3.94
N TRP A 18 -4.62 -0.10 2.87
CA TRP A 18 -4.27 -1.39 2.30
C TRP A 18 -2.86 -1.39 1.70
N VAL A 19 -2.36 -0.22 1.28
CA VAL A 19 -1.00 -0.02 0.80
C VAL A 19 0.08 -0.40 1.84
N LEU A 20 -0.23 -0.37 3.15
CA LEU A 20 0.71 -0.83 4.17
C LEU A 20 1.01 -2.33 4.04
N LEU A 21 0.13 -3.13 3.46
CA LEU A 21 0.41 -4.55 3.22
C LEU A 21 1.54 -4.72 2.21
N VAL A 22 1.65 -3.82 1.22
CA VAL A 22 2.76 -3.82 0.25
C VAL A 22 4.08 -3.52 0.95
N VAL A 23 4.08 -2.68 1.99
CA VAL A 23 5.30 -2.39 2.77
C VAL A 23 5.61 -3.51 3.77
N LEU A 24 4.60 -4.04 4.45
CA LEU A 24 4.77 -5.05 5.49
C LEU A 24 5.21 -6.40 4.93
N TYR A 25 4.69 -6.81 3.78
CA TYR A 25 5.00 -8.11 3.19
C TYR A 25 6.51 -8.37 3.00
N PRO A 26 7.27 -7.51 2.28
CA PRO A 26 8.72 -7.70 2.15
C PRO A 26 9.46 -7.56 3.47
N ALA A 27 8.98 -6.74 4.41
CA ALA A 27 9.56 -6.65 5.75
C ALA A 27 9.41 -7.97 6.53
N VAL A 28 8.26 -8.64 6.43
CA VAL A 28 8.05 -9.97 7.04
C VAL A 28 8.92 -11.03 6.38
N LEU A 29 8.99 -11.05 5.05
CA LEU A 29 9.84 -12.00 4.33
C LEU A 29 11.32 -11.84 4.69
N TYR A 30 11.77 -10.61 4.92
CA TYR A 30 13.11 -10.35 5.42
C TYR A 30 13.35 -10.98 6.81
N GLN A 31 12.40 -10.85 7.75
CA GLN A 31 12.51 -11.49 9.08
C GLN A 31 12.49 -13.02 9.01
N LEU A 32 11.89 -13.58 7.97
CA LEU A 32 11.84 -15.02 7.72
C LEU A 32 13.01 -15.51 6.84
N GLU A 33 13.93 -14.63 6.47
CA GLU A 33 15.09 -14.94 5.62
C GLU A 33 14.69 -15.55 4.26
N VAL A 34 13.53 -15.14 3.73
CA VAL A 34 12.96 -15.65 2.49
C VAL A 34 13.40 -14.79 1.31
N ASP A 35 14.09 -15.42 0.36
CA ASP A 35 14.47 -14.77 -0.89
C ASP A 35 13.35 -14.91 -1.92
N MET A 36 12.73 -13.79 -2.30
CA MET A 36 11.71 -13.75 -3.35
C MET A 36 12.24 -14.10 -4.75
N ALA A 37 13.54 -13.93 -5.02
CA ALA A 37 14.16 -14.30 -6.29
C ALA A 37 14.40 -15.82 -6.37
N ALA A 38 14.90 -16.43 -5.29
CA ALA A 38 15.08 -17.88 -5.23
C ALA A 38 13.75 -18.64 -5.05
N GLN A 39 12.81 -18.07 -4.28
CA GLN A 39 11.49 -18.66 -4.00
C GLN A 39 10.39 -17.84 -4.69
N ILE A 40 10.33 -17.98 -6.02
CA ILE A 40 9.52 -17.12 -6.90
C ILE A 40 8.02 -17.09 -6.55
N HIS A 41 7.50 -18.14 -5.90
CA HIS A 41 6.11 -18.20 -5.44
C HIS A 41 5.77 -17.03 -4.49
N PHE A 42 6.67 -16.69 -3.57
CA PHE A 42 6.49 -15.55 -2.66
C PHE A 42 6.52 -14.21 -3.39
N GLY A 43 7.31 -14.10 -4.46
CA GLY A 43 7.32 -12.93 -5.35
C GLY A 43 6.01 -12.77 -6.12
N PHE A 44 5.42 -13.84 -6.63
CA PHE A 44 4.11 -13.78 -7.30
C PHE A 44 2.96 -13.46 -6.34
N VAL A 45 2.99 -14.00 -5.12
CA VAL A 45 2.04 -13.62 -4.07
C VAL A 45 2.16 -12.13 -3.77
N TYR A 46 3.38 -11.58 -3.73
CA TYR A 46 3.60 -10.16 -3.52
C TYR A 46 3.01 -9.29 -4.65
N ILE A 47 3.22 -9.68 -5.90
CA ILE A 47 2.63 -9.00 -7.06
C ILE A 47 1.10 -9.04 -6.98
N GLY A 48 0.54 -10.22 -6.72
CA GLY A 48 -0.90 -10.41 -6.58
C GLY A 48 -1.49 -9.54 -5.45
N LEU A 49 -0.79 -9.46 -4.32
CA LEU A 49 -1.16 -8.59 -3.20
C LEU A 49 -1.12 -7.11 -3.60
N GLY A 50 -0.08 -6.69 -4.33
CA GLY A 50 0.02 -5.33 -4.85
C GLY A 50 -1.13 -4.94 -5.78
N VAL A 51 -1.46 -5.81 -6.73
CA VAL A 51 -2.61 -5.61 -7.64
C VAL A 51 -3.93 -5.59 -6.85
N PHE A 52 -4.10 -6.51 -5.90
CA PHE A 52 -5.27 -6.55 -5.02
C PHE A 52 -5.46 -5.23 -4.25
N VAL A 53 -4.39 -4.70 -3.66
CA VAL A 53 -4.41 -3.41 -2.95
C VAL A 53 -4.86 -2.29 -3.86
N LEU A 54 -4.32 -2.19 -5.07
CA LEU A 54 -4.75 -1.17 -6.04
C LEU A 54 -6.25 -1.27 -6.31
N PHE A 55 -6.79 -2.47 -6.56
CA PHE A 55 -8.22 -2.64 -6.76
C PHE A 55 -9.04 -2.16 -5.55
N ILE A 56 -8.67 -2.55 -4.34
CA ILE A 56 -9.39 -2.18 -3.12
C ILE A 56 -9.37 -0.66 -2.90
N GLU A 57 -8.21 -0.02 -3.03
CA GLU A 57 -8.08 1.44 -2.88
C GLU A 57 -8.87 2.19 -3.98
N PHE A 58 -8.88 1.66 -5.21
CA PHE A 58 -9.74 2.19 -6.27
C PHE A 58 -11.22 2.14 -5.91
N PHE A 59 -11.73 1.03 -5.37
CA PHE A 59 -13.14 0.92 -4.96
C PHE A 59 -13.48 1.81 -3.76
N LYS A 60 -12.55 1.93 -2.80
CA LYS A 60 -12.69 2.81 -1.63
C LYS A 60 -12.86 4.28 -2.02
N SER A 61 -12.27 4.68 -3.15
CA SER A 61 -12.28 6.06 -3.60
C SER A 61 -13.65 6.61 -4.09
N GLY A 62 -14.66 5.75 -4.19
CA GLY A 62 -16.00 6.10 -4.68
C GLY A 62 -16.87 6.93 -3.70
N ASP A 63 -16.65 6.80 -2.40
CA ASP A 63 -17.50 7.41 -1.35
C ASP A 63 -16.65 8.11 -0.27
N ILE A 64 -16.15 9.31 -0.58
CA ILE A 64 -15.18 10.02 0.25
C ILE A 64 -15.82 11.21 0.96
N ASN A 65 -15.93 11.09 2.28
CA ASN A 65 -16.13 12.21 3.21
C ASN A 65 -14.75 12.84 3.57
N ALA A 66 -14.74 14.11 3.99
CA ALA A 66 -13.52 14.87 4.33
C ALA A 66 -12.61 14.17 5.36
N ALA A 67 -13.19 13.45 6.33
CA ALA A 67 -12.41 12.64 7.27
C ALA A 67 -11.66 11.49 6.57
N SER A 68 -12.30 10.81 5.62
CA SER A 68 -11.66 9.74 4.84
C SER A 68 -10.52 10.29 3.98
N PHE A 69 -10.71 11.46 3.36
CA PHE A 69 -9.67 12.17 2.61
C PHE A 69 -8.41 12.41 3.45
N PHE A 70 -8.57 12.92 4.68
CA PHE A 70 -7.43 13.19 5.56
C PHE A 70 -6.70 11.91 5.96
N PHE A 71 -7.43 10.84 6.30
CA PHE A 71 -6.82 9.55 6.62
C PHE A 71 -6.11 8.94 5.41
N ASP A 72 -6.68 9.02 4.22
CA ASP A 72 -6.06 8.51 2.99
C ASP A 72 -4.77 9.26 2.68
N LEU A 73 -4.76 10.59 2.83
CA LEU A 73 -3.55 11.40 2.66
C LEU A 73 -2.48 11.06 3.71
N LEU A 74 -2.86 10.97 4.99
CA LEU A 74 -1.95 10.66 6.08
C LEU A 74 -1.28 9.29 5.86
N TRP A 75 -2.06 8.28 5.51
CA TRP A 75 -1.55 6.93 5.30
C TRP A 75 -0.78 6.77 4.01
N SER A 76 -1.15 7.49 2.95
CA SER A 76 -0.37 7.59 1.72
C SER A 76 1.04 8.12 2.03
N VAL A 77 1.15 9.23 2.76
CA VAL A 77 2.44 9.80 3.16
C VAL A 77 3.22 8.84 4.06
N ALA A 78 2.56 8.21 5.03
CA ALA A 78 3.19 7.21 5.90
C ALA A 78 3.71 5.99 5.12
N ALA A 79 2.94 5.48 4.15
CA ALA A 79 3.33 4.37 3.32
C ALA A 79 4.52 4.70 2.43
N VAL A 80 4.58 5.91 1.86
CA VAL A 80 5.75 6.38 1.11
C VAL A 80 6.97 6.49 2.01
N MET A 81 6.83 7.08 3.21
CA MET A 81 7.95 7.18 4.16
C MET A 81 8.47 5.79 4.55
N LEU A 82 7.59 4.86 4.93
CA LEU A 82 7.96 3.51 5.33
C LEU A 82 8.52 2.70 4.17
N GLY A 83 7.89 2.77 2.99
CA GLY A 83 8.36 2.10 1.77
C GLY A 83 9.73 2.62 1.33
N THR A 84 9.95 3.93 1.42
CA THR A 84 11.25 4.54 1.13
C THR A 84 12.30 4.13 2.15
N ALA A 85 11.98 4.15 3.44
CA ALA A 85 12.89 3.71 4.51
C ALA A 85 13.26 2.23 4.33
N LEU A 86 12.29 1.37 4.02
CA LEU A 86 12.51 -0.06 3.79
C LEU A 86 13.34 -0.32 2.54
N LEU A 87 13.06 0.38 1.43
CA LEU A 87 13.86 0.25 0.21
C LEU A 87 15.29 0.75 0.43
N THR A 88 15.45 1.86 1.15
CA THR A 88 16.75 2.42 1.52
C THR A 88 17.52 1.42 2.37
N TRP A 89 16.85 0.79 3.35
CA TRP A 89 17.43 -0.29 4.15
C TRP A 89 17.92 -1.44 3.26
N PHE A 90 17.09 -1.96 2.35
CA PHE A 90 17.52 -3.03 1.44
C PHE A 90 18.66 -2.61 0.50
N VAL A 91 18.70 -1.35 0.06
CA VAL A 91 19.82 -0.83 -0.75
C VAL A 91 21.10 -0.84 0.09
N PHE A 92 21.09 -0.34 1.32
CA PHE A 92 22.30 -0.31 2.15
C PHE A 92 22.71 -1.69 2.63
N GLU A 93 21.79 -2.48 3.17
CA GLU A 93 22.08 -3.82 3.68
C GLU A 93 22.49 -4.77 2.55
N GLY A 94 21.78 -4.71 1.43
CA GLY A 94 22.05 -5.54 0.25
C GLY A 94 23.29 -5.12 -0.54
N SER A 95 23.69 -3.84 -0.51
CA SER A 95 24.91 -3.38 -1.21
C SER A 95 26.18 -3.55 -0.39
N ASN A 96 26.09 -3.53 0.94
CA ASN A 96 27.25 -3.74 1.82
C ASN A 96 27.60 -5.23 2.02
N SER A 97 26.69 -6.12 1.61
CA SER A 97 26.80 -7.53 1.90
C SER A 97 27.04 -8.33 0.62
N ASN A 98 28.08 -9.17 0.58
CA ASN A 98 28.03 -10.45 -0.14
C ASN A 98 27.05 -11.41 0.57
N GLY A 99 25.94 -10.86 1.05
CA GLY A 99 24.99 -11.48 1.96
C GLY A 99 24.10 -12.46 1.23
N PRO A 100 23.35 -13.28 1.99
CA PRO A 100 22.43 -14.25 1.42
C PRO A 100 21.38 -13.57 0.52
N GLY A 101 20.90 -14.28 -0.50
CA GLY A 101 20.07 -13.73 -1.58
C GLY A 101 18.80 -12.99 -1.14
N TRP A 102 18.29 -13.28 0.07
CA TRP A 102 17.12 -12.60 0.65
C TRP A 102 17.37 -11.15 1.07
N GLN A 103 18.63 -10.71 1.18
CA GLN A 103 19.00 -9.32 1.43
C GLN A 103 19.19 -8.52 0.13
N GLN A 104 19.31 -9.20 -1.01
CA GLN A 104 19.56 -8.53 -2.28
C GLN A 104 18.31 -7.90 -2.86
N LEU A 105 18.49 -6.68 -3.35
CA LEU A 105 17.45 -5.99 -4.07
C LEU A 105 17.16 -6.71 -5.39
N ASN A 106 15.88 -6.96 -5.65
CA ASN A 106 15.44 -7.65 -6.85
C ASN A 106 14.23 -6.93 -7.47
N TYR A 107 13.77 -7.42 -8.62
CA TYR A 107 12.63 -6.85 -9.35
C TYR A 107 11.38 -6.67 -8.48
N PHE A 108 11.09 -7.61 -7.57
CA PHE A 108 9.88 -7.56 -6.74
C PHE A 108 9.87 -6.35 -5.82
N HIS A 109 11.00 -5.99 -5.22
CA HIS A 109 11.12 -4.80 -4.36
C HIS A 109 10.84 -3.50 -5.12
N TRP A 110 11.37 -3.38 -6.35
CA TRP A 110 11.10 -2.23 -7.23
C TRP A 110 9.64 -2.16 -7.65
N PHE A 111 9.03 -3.30 -7.96
CA PHE A 111 7.61 -3.38 -8.29
C PHE A 111 6.73 -2.92 -7.12
N GLY A 112 7.04 -3.37 -5.90
CA GLY A 112 6.37 -2.91 -4.68
C GLY A 112 6.51 -1.41 -4.47
N CYS A 113 7.70 -0.85 -4.67
CA CYS A 113 7.94 0.59 -4.61
C CYS A 113 7.07 1.36 -5.61
N ALA A 114 6.98 0.88 -6.85
CA ALA A 114 6.13 1.48 -7.88
C ALA A 114 4.65 1.47 -7.48
N ILE A 115 4.16 0.41 -6.81
CA ILE A 115 2.79 0.37 -6.30
C ILE A 115 2.58 1.38 -5.18
N VAL A 116 3.48 1.45 -4.20
CA VAL A 116 3.38 2.42 -3.09
C VAL A 116 3.35 3.85 -3.63
N LEU A 117 4.22 4.18 -4.59
CA LEU A 117 4.21 5.49 -5.24
C LEU A 117 2.95 5.72 -6.06
N GLY A 118 2.50 4.72 -6.81
CA GLY A 118 1.27 4.79 -7.61
C GLY A 118 0.05 5.07 -6.75
N ASP A 119 -0.13 4.32 -5.66
CA ASP A 119 -1.19 4.54 -4.69
C ASP A 119 -1.08 5.93 -4.04
N ALA A 120 0.13 6.32 -3.64
CA ALA A 120 0.34 7.59 -2.98
C ALA A 120 0.02 8.81 -3.84
N ILE A 121 0.08 8.66 -5.16
CA ILE A 121 -0.37 9.67 -6.13
C ILE A 121 -1.87 9.51 -6.37
N ILE A 122 -2.33 8.32 -6.78
CA ILE A 122 -3.71 8.09 -7.23
C ILE A 122 -4.73 8.37 -6.11
N SER A 123 -4.44 7.94 -4.88
CA SER A 123 -5.37 8.04 -3.75
C SER A 123 -5.71 9.50 -3.40
N PRO A 124 -4.74 10.43 -3.22
CA PRO A 124 -5.03 11.85 -3.07
C PRO A 124 -5.75 12.49 -4.26
N PHE A 125 -5.40 12.12 -5.50
CA PHE A 125 -6.06 12.66 -6.70
C PHE A 125 -7.54 12.26 -6.76
N ASN A 126 -7.86 10.99 -6.51
CA ASN A 126 -9.24 10.51 -6.47
C ASN A 126 -10.01 11.16 -5.33
N ALA A 127 -9.38 11.29 -4.16
CA ALA A 127 -9.99 11.89 -2.99
C ALA A 127 -10.27 13.40 -3.17
N PHE A 128 -9.37 14.12 -3.82
CA PHE A 128 -9.57 15.52 -4.19
C PHE A 128 -10.70 15.69 -5.22
N ARG A 129 -10.74 14.85 -6.26
CA ARG A 129 -11.82 14.86 -7.27
C ARG A 129 -13.19 14.65 -6.62
N THR A 130 -13.31 13.67 -5.73
CA THR A 130 -14.56 13.38 -5.02
C THR A 130 -14.95 14.52 -4.08
N ALA A 131 -13.98 15.16 -3.40
CA ALA A 131 -14.24 16.33 -2.57
C ALA A 131 -14.78 17.53 -3.38
N LEU A 132 -14.19 17.83 -4.55
CA LEU A 132 -14.68 18.89 -5.44
C LEU A 132 -16.11 18.63 -5.92
N ARG A 133 -16.42 17.38 -6.31
CA ARG A 133 -17.78 16.96 -6.67
C ARG A 133 -18.76 17.18 -5.50
N ASN A 134 -18.38 16.77 -4.30
CA ASN A 134 -19.23 16.89 -3.11
C ASN A 134 -19.46 18.33 -2.66
N LEU A 135 -18.55 19.26 -2.99
CA LEU A 135 -18.70 20.69 -2.76
C LEU A 135 -19.51 21.41 -3.85
N GLY A 136 -20.02 20.70 -4.86
CA GLY A 136 -20.74 21.31 -5.99
C GLY A 136 -19.86 22.12 -6.94
N LEU A 137 -18.53 22.01 -6.80
CA LEU A 137 -17.53 22.68 -7.65
C LEU A 137 -17.02 21.75 -8.77
N GLY A 138 -17.40 20.47 -8.75
CA GLY A 138 -17.08 19.49 -9.77
C GLY A 138 -18.15 19.48 -10.87
N GLY A 139 -17.99 20.36 -11.86
CA GLY A 139 -18.52 20.14 -13.21
C GLY A 139 -17.71 19.07 -13.94
#